data_AF-A0A328SV99-F1
#
_entry.id   AF-A0A328SV99-F1
#
_cell.length_a   1.000
_cell.length_b   1.000
_cell.length_c   1.000
_cell.angle_alpha   90.00
_cell.angle_beta   90.00
_cell.angle_gamma   90.00
#
_symmetry.space_group_name_H-M   'P 1'
#
loop_
_entity.id
_entity.type
_entity.pdbx_description
1 polymer ?
#
loop_
_entity_poly.entity_id
_entity_poly.type
_entity_poly.pdbx_seq_one_letter_code
_entity_poly.pdbx_strand_id
1 'polypeptide(L)'
;MDSEGYFLACSRYIELNPVRAWMVAEPGDHPWSSYRAHADGRVDPLLTAHACYLELGANAVERASAYKALFAEALPDKIVHEIRVYLQQQKALGTDRFRAWVEARTQRFATVRQPGRPRDRLNCP
;
A
#
# COMPACT_ATOMS: atom_id res chain seq x y z
N MET A 1 12.48 6.60 3.36
CA MET A 1 11.15 6.18 2.89
C MET A 1 10.33 7.45 2.90
N ASP A 2 9.63 7.77 1.82
CA ASP A 2 8.59 8.80 1.90
C ASP A 2 7.42 8.16 2.65
N SER A 3 7.35 8.38 3.97
CA SER A 3 6.58 7.54 4.88
C SER A 3 5.08 7.77 4.78
N GLU A 4 4.67 9.01 4.54
CA GLU A 4 3.26 9.41 4.56
C GLU A 4 2.51 8.87 3.34
N GLY A 5 2.98 9.23 2.14
CA GLY A 5 2.38 8.76 0.89
C GLY A 5 2.40 7.24 0.75
N TYR A 6 3.49 6.60 1.19
CA TYR A 6 3.60 5.14 1.17
C TYR A 6 2.60 4.46 2.11
N PHE A 7 2.57 4.86 3.38
CA PHE A 7 1.73 4.21 4.39
C PHE A 7 0.25 4.35 4.03
N LEU A 8 -0.20 5.56 3.68
CA LEU A 8 -1.61 5.81 3.37
C LEU A 8 -2.03 5.13 2.07
N ALA A 9 -1.17 5.07 1.05
CA ALA A 9 -1.46 4.33 -0.19
C ALA A 9 -1.58 2.82 0.07
N CYS A 10 -0.65 2.23 0.82
CA CYS A 10 -0.70 0.82 1.21
C CYS A 10 -1.92 0.51 2.07
N SER A 11 -2.25 1.37 3.03
CA SER A 11 -3.43 1.23 3.89
C SER A 11 -4.70 1.22 3.03
N ARG A 12 -4.92 2.23 2.19
CA ARG A 12 -6.05 2.28 1.25
C ARG A 12 -6.09 1.07 0.33
N TYR A 13 -4.94 0.60 -0.16
CA TYR A 13 -4.88 -0.62 -0.95
C TYR A 13 -5.41 -1.82 -0.15
N ILE A 14 -4.96 -2.03 1.07
CA ILE A 14 -5.43 -3.14 1.92
C ILE A 14 -6.94 -3.03 2.17
N GLU A 15 -7.42 -1.86 2.60
CA GLU A 15 -8.84 -1.64 2.93
C GLU A 15 -9.78 -1.80 1.73
N LEU A 16 -9.32 -1.47 0.52
CA LEU A 16 -10.09 -1.62 -0.72
C LEU A 16 -9.98 -3.03 -1.34
N ASN A 17 -9.15 -3.94 -0.82
CA ASN A 17 -9.03 -5.28 -1.39
C ASN A 17 -10.34 -6.07 -1.32
N PRO A 18 -11.07 -6.12 -0.18
CA PRO A 18 -12.36 -6.82 -0.11
C PRO A 18 -13.39 -6.28 -1.09
N VAL A 19 -13.41 -4.95 -1.31
CA VAL A 19 -14.28 -4.30 -2.29
C VAL A 19 -13.89 -4.69 -3.71
N ARG A 20 -12.60 -4.60 -4.06
CA ARG A 20 -12.11 -5.01 -5.39
C ARG A 20 -12.29 -6.50 -5.68
N ALA A 21 -12.29 -7.32 -4.65
CA ALA A 21 -12.55 -8.76 -4.75
C ALA A 21 -14.06 -9.08 -4.79
N TRP A 22 -14.94 -8.07 -4.81
CA TRP A 22 -16.40 -8.22 -4.79
C TRP A 22 -16.92 -9.00 -3.56
N MET A 23 -16.19 -8.96 -2.45
CA MET A 23 -16.59 -9.62 -1.21
C MET A 23 -17.54 -8.76 -0.38
N VAL A 24 -17.43 -7.44 -0.50
CA VAL A 24 -18.25 -6.43 0.21
C VAL A 24 -18.48 -5.21 -0.67
N ALA A 25 -19.49 -4.40 -0.35
CA ALA A 25 -19.80 -3.17 -1.09
C ALA A 25 -18.89 -2.01 -0.65
N GLU A 26 -18.67 -1.87 0.66
CA GLU A 26 -17.85 -0.80 1.21
C GLU A 26 -16.69 -1.36 2.07
N PRO A 27 -15.56 -0.62 2.23
CA PRO A 27 -14.45 -1.07 3.05
C PRO A 27 -14.84 -1.40 4.50
N GLY A 28 -15.76 -0.62 5.08
CA GLY A 28 -16.22 -0.80 6.46
C GLY A 28 -17.06 -2.05 6.71
N ASP A 29 -17.56 -2.70 5.65
CA ASP A 29 -18.34 -3.94 5.74
C ASP A 29 -17.44 -5.17 5.95
N HIS A 30 -16.14 -5.06 5.67
CA HIS A 30 -15.22 -6.17 5.89
C HIS A 30 -14.82 -6.25 7.38
N PRO A 31 -15.13 -7.34 8.09
CA PRO A 31 -14.89 -7.41 9.54
C PRO A 31 -13.40 -7.54 9.90
N TRP A 32 -12.56 -8.05 8.99
CA TRP A 32 -11.13 -8.27 9.23
C TRP A 32 -10.27 -7.16 8.63
N SER A 33 -10.63 -5.92 8.95
CA SER A 33 -10.01 -4.72 8.42
C SER A 33 -9.87 -3.66 9.51
N SER A 34 -8.79 -2.89 9.46
CA SER A 34 -8.55 -1.73 10.33
C SER A 34 -9.44 -0.53 10.00
N TYR A 35 -10.20 -0.58 8.90
CA TYR A 35 -10.95 0.56 8.38
C TYR A 35 -11.89 1.13 9.43
N ARG A 36 -12.61 0.27 10.16
CA ARG A 36 -13.59 0.72 11.17
C ARG A 36 -12.92 1.47 12.32
N ALA A 37 -11.70 1.08 12.71
CA ALA A 37 -10.96 1.79 13.73
C ALA A 37 -10.42 3.14 13.22
N HIS A 38 -9.95 3.16 11.98
CA HIS A 38 -9.34 4.35 11.38
C HIS A 38 -10.35 5.36 10.81
N ALA A 39 -11.52 4.92 10.33
CA ALA A 39 -12.52 5.74 9.63
C ALA A 39 -13.79 5.99 10.46
N ASP A 40 -14.19 5.04 11.32
CA ASP A 40 -15.36 5.20 12.21
C ASP A 40 -14.95 5.58 13.64
N GLY A 41 -13.65 5.63 13.94
CA GLY A 41 -13.14 5.91 15.28
C GLY A 41 -13.41 4.79 16.31
N ARG A 42 -13.68 3.56 15.85
CA ARG A 42 -13.87 2.43 16.77
C ARG A 42 -12.56 2.09 17.49
N VAL A 43 -12.65 1.84 18.79
CA VAL A 43 -11.51 1.32 19.56
C VAL A 43 -11.31 -0.14 19.21
N ASP A 44 -10.10 -0.48 18.77
CA ASP A 44 -9.65 -1.85 18.55
C ASP A 44 -8.35 -2.08 19.33
N PRO A 45 -8.35 -2.94 20.37
CA PRO A 45 -7.17 -3.19 21.19
C PRO A 45 -6.05 -3.92 20.46
N LEU A 46 -6.30 -4.48 19.28
CA LEU A 46 -5.28 -5.13 18.45
C LEU A 46 -4.49 -4.14 17.59
N LEU A 47 -4.95 -2.89 17.50
CA LEU A 47 -4.37 -1.88 16.62
C LEU A 47 -3.54 -0.87 17.40
N THR A 48 -2.30 -0.70 16.94
CA THR A 48 -1.46 0.44 17.32
C THR A 48 -1.47 1.45 16.17
N ALA A 49 -1.95 2.66 16.44
CA ALA A 49 -2.03 3.72 15.44
C ALA A 49 -0.63 4.09 14.90
N HIS A 50 -0.48 4.06 13.57
CA HIS A 50 0.75 4.48 12.90
C HIS A 50 0.90 6.01 12.94
N ALA A 51 2.13 6.51 12.98
CA ALA A 51 2.42 7.96 13.03
C ALA A 51 1.73 8.74 11.89
N CYS A 52 1.81 8.26 10.65
CA CYS A 52 1.14 8.91 9.51
C CYS A 52 -0.40 8.93 9.62
N TYR A 53 -1.03 8.02 10.37
CA TYR A 53 -2.45 8.14 10.67
C TYR A 53 -2.70 9.19 11.78
N LEU A 54 -1.83 9.23 12.79
CA LEU A 54 -1.90 10.22 13.86
C LEU A 54 -1.72 11.65 13.34
N GLU A 55 -0.91 11.83 12.30
CA GLU A 55 -0.65 13.11 11.63
C GLU A 55 -1.86 13.63 10.82
N LEU A 56 -2.87 12.80 10.53
CA LEU A 56 -4.06 13.22 9.76
C LEU A 56 -4.97 14.22 10.50
N GLY A 57 -4.78 14.40 11.81
CA GLY A 57 -5.63 15.27 12.61
C GLY A 57 -5.26 15.30 14.10
N ALA A 58 -5.58 16.40 14.76
CA ALA A 58 -5.18 16.63 16.15
C ALA A 58 -5.93 15.71 17.12
N ASN A 59 -7.18 15.37 16.81
CA ASN A 59 -8.03 14.50 17.61
C ASN A 59 -8.59 13.32 16.82
N ALA A 60 -9.23 12.37 17.51
CA ALA A 60 -9.73 11.14 16.90
C ALA A 60 -10.79 11.38 15.81
N VAL A 61 -11.63 12.41 15.98
CA VAL A 61 -12.70 12.74 15.03
C VAL A 61 -12.11 13.31 13.74
N GLU A 62 -11.14 14.23 13.86
CA GLU A 62 -10.44 14.79 12.70
C GLU A 62 -9.68 13.71 11.92
N ARG A 63 -8.95 12.83 12.62
CA ARG A 63 -8.24 11.72 11.97
C ARG A 63 -9.18 10.78 11.23
N ALA A 64 -10.29 10.43 11.85
CA ALA A 64 -11.29 9.55 11.24
C ALA A 64 -11.90 10.17 9.99
N SER A 65 -12.27 11.45 10.06
CA SER A 65 -12.80 12.22 8.94
C SER A 65 -11.79 12.31 7.79
N ALA A 66 -10.55 12.69 8.09
CA ALA A 66 -9.47 12.80 7.12
C ALA A 66 -9.15 11.44 6.47
N TYR A 67 -9.08 10.37 7.25
CA TYR A 67 -8.84 9.02 6.74
C TYR A 67 -9.98 8.55 5.83
N LYS A 68 -11.24 8.79 6.22
CA LYS A 68 -12.40 8.47 5.39
C LYS A 68 -12.40 9.25 4.08
N ALA A 69 -12.01 10.53 4.10
CA ALA A 69 -11.91 11.37 2.91
C ALA A 69 -10.92 10.82 1.88
N LEU A 70 -9.89 10.07 2.29
CA LEU A 70 -8.97 9.40 1.36
C LEU A 70 -9.68 8.40 0.44
N PHE A 71 -10.87 7.90 0.80
CA PHE A 71 -11.63 6.92 0.01
C PHE A 71 -12.67 7.57 -0.92
N ALA A 72 -12.84 8.89 -0.86
CA ALA A 72 -13.76 9.61 -1.75
C ALA A 72 -13.31 9.52 -3.21
N GLU A 73 -12.00 9.43 -3.45
CA GLU A 73 -11.42 9.17 -4.76
C GLU A 73 -10.86 7.76 -4.82
N ALA A 74 -10.93 7.13 -6.00
CA ALA A 74 -10.27 5.86 -6.23
C ALA A 74 -8.75 6.00 -6.07
N LEU A 75 -8.09 4.95 -5.57
CA LEU A 75 -6.63 4.91 -5.56
C LEU A 75 -6.16 4.94 -7.02
N PRO A 76 -5.24 5.84 -7.42
CA PRO A 76 -4.85 5.95 -8.83
C PRO A 76 -4.34 4.61 -9.38
N ASP A 77 -4.78 4.24 -10.58
CA ASP A 77 -4.44 2.94 -11.19
C ASP A 77 -2.93 2.72 -11.28
N LYS A 78 -2.15 3.79 -11.49
CA LYS A 78 -0.68 3.74 -11.49
C LYS A 78 -0.13 3.23 -10.15
N ILE A 79 -0.67 3.70 -9.03
CA ILE A 79 -0.24 3.28 -7.68
C ILE A 79 -0.66 1.84 -7.42
N VAL A 80 -1.90 1.49 -7.76
CA VAL A 80 -2.40 0.10 -7.66
C VAL A 80 -1.52 -0.85 -8.47
N HIS A 81 -1.19 -0.47 -9.71
CA HIS A 81 -0.32 -1.24 -10.58
C HIS A 81 1.08 -1.39 -9.99
N GLU A 82 1.69 -0.31 -9.50
CA GLU A 82 3.02 -0.35 -8.88
C GLU A 82 3.04 -1.30 -7.67
N ILE A 83 2.09 -1.15 -6.74
CA ILE A 83 1.95 -2.05 -5.58
C ILE A 83 1.87 -3.51 -6.05
N ARG A 84 1.01 -3.81 -7.03
CA ARG A 84 0.80 -5.19 -7.52
C ARG A 84 2.04 -5.78 -8.18
N VAL A 85 2.71 -5.06 -9.06
CA VAL A 85 3.90 -5.58 -9.76
C VAL A 85 5.02 -5.89 -8.78
N TYR A 86 5.23 -5.01 -7.78
CA TYR A 86 6.23 -5.25 -6.75
C TYR A 86 5.86 -6.43 -5.83
N LEU A 87 4.60 -6.54 -5.41
CA LEU A 87 4.14 -7.68 -4.59
C LEU A 87 4.25 -9.02 -5.34
N GLN A 88 3.81 -9.07 -6.60
CA GLN A 88 3.81 -10.31 -7.40
C GLN A 88 5.22 -10.85 -7.66
N GLN A 89 6.22 -9.97 -7.74
CA GLN A 89 7.62 -10.36 -7.92
C GLN A 89 8.39 -10.44 -6.60
N GLN A 90 7.71 -10.28 -5.46
CA GLN A 90 8.31 -10.24 -4.12
C GLN A 90 9.47 -9.23 -4.03
N LYS A 91 9.25 -8.02 -4.54
CA LYS A 91 10.21 -6.92 -4.62
C LYS A 91 9.87 -5.78 -3.67
N ALA A 92 10.86 -4.96 -3.36
CA ALA A 92 10.69 -3.86 -2.42
C ALA A 92 9.98 -2.67 -3.10
N LEU A 93 8.75 -2.40 -2.68
CA LEU A 93 8.04 -1.18 -3.06
C LEU A 93 8.67 0.03 -2.35
N GLY A 94 8.89 1.14 -3.07
CA GLY A 94 9.45 2.36 -2.51
C GLY A 94 10.28 3.14 -3.52
N THR A 95 11.02 4.16 -3.08
CA THR A 95 11.88 4.95 -3.97
C THR A 95 13.09 4.16 -4.46
N ASP A 96 13.73 4.61 -5.54
CA ASP A 96 14.96 3.97 -6.05
C ASP A 96 16.08 3.96 -5.01
N ARG A 97 16.18 5.03 -4.21
CA ARG A 97 17.09 5.07 -3.05
C ARG A 97 16.79 3.94 -2.06
N PHE A 98 15.52 3.70 -1.74
CA PHE A 98 15.14 2.63 -0.83
C PHE A 98 15.41 1.24 -1.44
N ARG A 99 15.09 1.05 -2.71
CA ARG A 99 15.36 -0.21 -3.44
C ARG A 99 16.85 -0.52 -3.44
N ALA A 100 17.70 0.44 -3.83
CA ALA A 100 19.16 0.29 -3.79
C ALA A 100 19.68 -0.05 -2.39
N TRP A 101 19.10 0.56 -1.35
CA TRP A 101 19.42 0.26 0.04
C TRP A 101 19.04 -1.18 0.44
N VAL A 102 17.89 -1.70 -0.03
CA VAL A 102 17.47 -3.09 0.17
C VAL A 102 18.40 -4.06 -0.58
N GLU A 103 18.74 -3.76 -1.83
CA GLU A 103 19.65 -4.59 -2.64
C GLU A 103 21.02 -4.70 -1.97
N ALA A 104 21.59 -3.59 -1.49
CA ALA A 104 22.87 -3.57 -0.80
C ALA A 104 22.88 -4.43 0.48
N ARG A 105 21.76 -4.53 1.20
CA ARG A 105 21.67 -5.34 2.44
C ARG A 105 21.36 -6.80 2.19
N THR A 106 20.53 -7.08 1.19
CA THR A 106 20.02 -8.44 0.94
C THR A 106 20.84 -9.19 -0.10
N GLN A 107 21.67 -8.48 -0.88
CA GLN A 107 22.37 -9.00 -2.06
C GLN A 107 21.41 -9.67 -3.06
N ARG A 108 20.15 -9.21 -3.08
CA ARG A 108 19.09 -9.67 -3.98
C ARG A 108 18.50 -8.47 -4.70
N PHE A 109 18.09 -8.65 -5.96
CA PHE A 109 17.39 -7.62 -6.72
C PHE A 109 16.08 -7.21 -6.02
N ALA A 110 15.90 -5.91 -5.82
CA ALA A 110 14.74 -5.27 -5.21
C ALA A 110 13.90 -4.49 -6.23
N THR A 111 14.40 -4.35 -7.46
CA THR A 111 13.66 -3.81 -8.62
C THR A 111 12.87 -4.90 -9.34
N VAL A 112 11.75 -4.51 -9.95
CA VAL A 112 10.91 -5.38 -10.78
C VAL A 112 11.53 -5.57 -12.16
N ARG A 113 11.30 -6.74 -12.77
CA ARG A 113 11.76 -7.06 -14.12
C ARG A 113 10.57 -7.33 -15.02
N GLN A 114 10.77 -7.14 -16.34
CA GLN A 114 9.77 -7.54 -17.32
C GLN A 114 9.56 -9.07 -17.22
N PRO A 115 8.31 -9.53 -17.05
CA PRO A 115 8.02 -10.96 -17.09
C PRO A 115 8.35 -11.55 -18.46
N GLY A 116 8.78 -12.81 -18.49
CA GLY A 116 9.02 -13.57 -19.71
C GLY A 116 10.49 -13.92 -19.96
N ARG A 117 10.70 -14.71 -21.02
CA ARG A 117 12.05 -15.14 -21.44
C ARG A 117 12.86 -13.91 -21.85
N PRO A 118 14.14 -13.79 -21.44
CA PRO A 118 15.04 -12.80 -22.00
C PRO A 118 14.98 -12.85 -23.53
N ARG A 119 14.86 -11.69 -24.18
CA ARG A 119 14.88 -11.62 -25.64
C ARG A 119 16.15 -12.29 -26.13
N ASP A 120 16.01 -13.18 -27.11
CA ASP A 120 17.15 -13.86 -27.71
C ASP A 120 18.09 -12.79 -28.24
N ARG A 121 19.29 -12.69 -27.65
CA ARG A 121 20.33 -11.83 -28.22
C ARG A 121 20.81 -12.57 -29.46
N LEU A 122 20.20 -12.31 -30.61
CA LEU A 122 20.86 -12.54 -31.89
C LEU A 122 22.23 -11.85 -31.78
N ASN A 123 23.29 -12.64 -31.80
CA ASN A 123 24.71 -12.29 -31.62
C ASN A 123 25.22 -12.41 -30.18
N CYS A 124 25.48 -13.66 -29.77
CA CYS A 124 26.78 -13.94 -29.16
C CYS A 124 27.82 -13.96 -30.30
N PRO A 125 28.86 -13.10 -30.30
CA PRO A 125 30.06 -13.41 -31.05
C PRO A 125 30.77 -14.65 -30.47
#